data_AF-A0A1T4PH64-F1
#
_entry.id   AF-A0A1T4PH64-F1
#
_cell.length_a   1.000
_cell.length_b   1.000
_cell.length_c   1.000
_cell.angle_alpha   90.00
_cell.angle_beta   90.00
_cell.angle_gamma   90.00
#
_symmetry.space_group_name_H-M   'P 1'
#
loop_
_entity.id
_entity.type
_entity.pdbx_description
1 polymer ?
#
loop_
_entity_poly.entity_id
_entity_poly.type
_entity_poly.pdbx_seq_one_letter_code
_entity_poly.pdbx_strand_id
1 'polypeptide(L)' 'MDKEKVALLAREAGLEKALAEFPEDVAAAARQAAGARQKIIAPSDPRAEPWPAMRPGEGL' A
#
# COMPACT_ATOMS: atom_id res chain seq x y z
N MET A 1 16.49 0.63 -1.73
CA MET A 1 15.90 -0.44 -0.90
C MET A 1 16.83 -1.64 -0.99
N ASP A 2 17.10 -2.31 0.12
CA ASP A 2 18.00 -3.47 0.16
C ASP A 2 17.31 -4.71 -0.46
N LYS A 3 18.03 -5.51 -1.25
CA LYS A 3 17.50 -6.74 -1.85
C LYS A 3 17.05 -7.75 -0.80
N GLU A 4 17.77 -7.84 0.32
CA GLU A 4 17.39 -8.72 1.44
C GLU A 4 16.08 -8.28 2.08
N LYS A 5 15.86 -6.97 2.19
CA LYS A 5 14.60 -6.41 2.70
C LYS A 5 13.43 -6.65 1.74
N VAL A 6 13.65 -6.54 0.43
CA VAL A 6 12.61 -6.86 -0.57
C VAL A 6 12.26 -8.34 -0.51
N ALA A 7 13.24 -9.23 -0.36
CA ALA A 7 12.98 -10.66 -0.24
C ALA A 7 12.19 -11.02 1.02
N LEU A 8 12.52 -10.41 2.17
CA LEU A 8 11.76 -10.58 3.41
C LEU A 8 10.30 -10.13 3.25
N LEU A 9 10.10 -8.93 2.70
CA LEU A 9 8.75 -8.37 2.48
C LEU A 9 7.95 -9.19 1.48
N ALA A 10 8.58 -9.68 0.40
CA ALA A 10 7.92 -10.53 -0.57
C ALA A 10 7.46 -11.85 0.08
N ARG A 11 8.28 -12.43 0.97
CA ARG A 11 7.89 -13.63 1.73
C ARG A 11 6.74 -13.35 2.70
N GLU A 12 6.78 -12.26 3.44
CA GLU A 12 5.68 -11.88 4.35
C GLU A 12 4.36 -11.62 3.59
N ALA A 13 4.44 -11.14 2.36
CA ALA A 13 3.31 -10.90 1.48
C ALA A 13 2.86 -12.14 0.65
N GLY A 14 3.55 -13.28 0.76
CA GLY A 14 3.26 -14.48 -0.05
C GLY A 14 3.57 -14.34 -1.54
N LEU A 15 4.56 -13.50 -1.88
CA LEU A 15 5.00 -13.18 -3.25
C LEU A 15 6.30 -13.89 -3.65
N GLU A 16 6.63 -15.03 -3.05
CA GLU A 16 7.89 -15.75 -3.29
C GLU A 16 8.05 -16.17 -4.76
N LYS A 17 6.96 -16.61 -5.40
CA LYS A 17 6.95 -16.94 -6.82
C LYS A 17 7.23 -15.72 -7.69
N ALA A 18 6.60 -14.59 -7.38
CA ALA A 18 6.78 -13.34 -8.10
C ALA A 18 8.22 -12.80 -7.95
N LEU A 19 8.82 -12.96 -6.76
CA LEU A 19 10.21 -12.61 -6.52
C LEU A 19 11.18 -13.46 -7.35
N ALA A 20 10.89 -14.75 -7.53
CA ALA A 20 11.73 -15.67 -8.30
C ALA A 20 11.66 -15.41 -9.81
N GLU A 21 10.47 -15.11 -10.33
CA GLU A 21 10.25 -14.93 -11.76
C GLU A 21 10.50 -13.47 -12.21
N PHE A 22 10.21 -12.49 -11.36
CA PHE A 22 10.21 -11.05 -11.68
C PHE A 22 10.82 -10.18 -10.56
N PRO A 23 12.10 -10.37 -10.20
CA PRO A 23 12.71 -9.68 -9.06
C PRO A 23 12.74 -8.15 -9.21
N GLU A 24 12.92 -7.64 -10.42
CA GLU A 24 12.99 -6.20 -10.69
C GLU A 24 11.62 -5.51 -10.55
N ASP A 25 10.55 -6.17 -10.97
CA ASP A 25 9.19 -5.65 -10.83
C ASP A 25 8.76 -5.62 -9.36
N VAL A 26 9.11 -6.65 -8.59
CA VAL A 26 8.88 -6.67 -7.14
C VAL A 26 9.67 -5.55 -6.45
N ALA A 27 10.92 -5.30 -6.87
CA ALA A 27 11.72 -4.21 -6.35
C ALA A 27 11.16 -2.82 -6.74
N ALA A 28 10.59 -2.68 -7.94
CA ALA A 28 9.91 -1.46 -8.38
C ALA A 28 8.62 -1.21 -7.58
N ALA A 29 7.78 -2.23 -7.43
CA ALA A 29 6.55 -2.18 -6.64
C ALA A 29 6.83 -1.82 -5.18
N ALA A 30 7.86 -2.43 -4.58
CA ALA A 30 8.27 -2.12 -3.21
C ALA A 30 8.72 -0.64 -3.08
N ARG A 31 9.48 -0.12 -4.04
CA ARG A 31 9.86 1.32 -4.08
C ARG A 31 8.63 2.22 -4.17
N GLN A 32 7.68 1.88 -5.03
CA GLN A 32 6.43 2.64 -5.17
C GLN A 32 5.60 2.62 -3.89
N ALA A 33 5.44 1.46 -3.26
CA ALA A 33 4.73 1.30 -2.00
C ALA A 33 5.38 2.12 -0.87
N ALA A 34 6.71 2.12 -0.76
CA ALA A 34 7.43 2.95 0.19
C ALA A 34 7.16 4.45 -0.03
N GLY A 35 7.16 4.91 -1.28
CA GLY A 35 6.82 6.29 -1.63
C GLY A 35 5.36 6.65 -1.36
N ALA A 36 4.42 5.74 -1.61
CA ALA A 36 3.00 5.94 -1.30
C ALA A 36 2.77 6.01 0.21
N ARG A 37 3.40 5.12 0.99
CA ARG A 37 3.29 5.10 2.46
C ARG A 37 3.68 6.43 3.10
N GLN A 38 4.70 7.12 2.56
CA GLN A 38 5.11 8.44 3.04
C GLN A 38 4.06 9.53 2.82
N LYS A 39 3.14 9.34 1.86
CA LYS A 39 2.07 10.29 1.53
C LYS A 39 0.78 10.01 2.29
N ILE A 40 0.66 8.84 2.91
CA ILE A 40 -0.52 8.49 3.72
C ILE A 40 -0.42 9.25 5.03
N ILE A 41 -1.28 10.26 5.18
CA ILE A 41 -1.48 10.96 6.44
C ILE A 41 -2.56 10.19 7.19
N ALA A 42 -2.15 9.43 8.21
CA ALA A 42 -3.11 8.78 9.09
C ALA A 42 -3.89 9.84 9.87
N PRO A 43 -5.23 9.75 9.94
CA PRO A 43 -6.02 10.64 10.80
C PRO A 43 -5.57 10.50 12.25
N SER A 44 -5.45 11.64 12.95
CA SER A 44 -5.11 11.64 14.38
C SER A 44 -6.22 11.05 15.24
N ASP A 45 -7.47 11.11 14.77
CA ASP A 45 -8.62 10.46 15.39
C ASP A 45 -9.43 9.70 14.32
N PRO A 46 -9.46 8.36 14.37
CA PRO A 46 -10.28 7.54 13.46
C PRO A 46 -11.79 7.73 13.63
N ARG A 47 -12.25 8.30 14.75
CA ARG A 47 -13.67 8.59 15.05
C ARG A 47 -14.05 10.02 14.72
N ALA A 48 -13.09 10.91 14.53
CA ALA A 48 -13.39 12.18 13.88
C ALA A 48 -13.89 11.80 12.49
N GLU A 49 -15.14 12.15 12.18
CA GLU A 49 -15.72 11.95 10.86
C GLU A 49 -15.46 13.22 10.04
N PRO A 50 -14.30 13.36 9.35
CA PRO A 50 -14.06 14.49 8.46
C PRO A 50 -14.87 14.36 7.16
N TRP A 51 -15.53 13.22 6.96
CA TRP A 51 -16.29 12.91 5.77
C TRP A 51 -17.61 13.67 5.81
N PRO A 52 -18.02 14.31 4.70
CA PRO A 52 -19.33 14.93 4.66
C PRO A 52 -20.41 13.87 4.91
N ALA A 53 -21.49 14.27 5.59
CA ALA A 53 -22.64 13.40 5.81
C ALA A 53 -23.06 12.73 4.49
N MET A 54 -23.32 11.42 4.56
CA MET A 54 -23.71 10.63 3.40
C MET A 54 -24.95 11.26 2.75
N ARG A 55 -24.78 11.80 1.53
CA ARG A 55 -25.88 12.44 0.81
C ARG A 55 -26.68 11.35 0.07
N PRO A 56 -28.01 11.27 0.25
CA PRO A 56 -28.82 10.42 -0.62
C PRO A 56 -28.63 10.88 -2.07
N GLY A 57 -28.48 9.93 -2.99
CA GLY A 57 -28.37 10.25 -4.41
C GLY A 57 -29.63 10.95 -4.90
N GLU A 58 -29.46 11.99 -5.72
CA GLU A 58 -30.56 12.66 -6.44
C GLU A 58 -31.09 11.72 -7.53
N GLY A 59 -31.89 10.72 -7.13
CA GLY A 59 -32.43 9.76 -8.08
C GLY A 59 -33.19 8.63 -7.41
N LEU A 60 -34.45 8.90 -7.07
CA LEU A 60 -35.52 7.92 -6.98
C LEU A 60 -36.62 8.34 -7.96
#